data_AF-A0AA43IL11-F1
#
_entry.id   AF-A0AA43IL11-F1
#
_cell.length_a   1.000
_cell.length_b   1.000
_cell.length_c   1.000
_cell.angle_alpha   90.00
_cell.angle_beta   90.00
_cell.angle_gamma   90.00
#
_symmetry.space_group_name_H-M   'P 1'
#
loop_
_entity.id
_entity.type
_entity.pdbx_description
1 polymer ?
#
loop_
_entity_poly.entity_id
_entity_poly.type
_entity_poly.pdbx_seq_one_letter_code
_entity_poly.pdbx_strand_id
1 'polypeptide(L)'
;MLIAFPLQGYGIYSIFISTVHTLVVIVFCLRFFKDTKDSRCVFSVWFARTSLFFFLISAIGPIAVGVLAANGLGQTKWYHLMVYYYLHFQYNGVFMFGILALFLRLLEEKGIGIDQQKAKKFGMLFFLSCFPAYVLSALWTNPGLLVNGIALLAALGQLIALTYFFQSLQNSRKAIADTFSLLARVLLLTSLLAFTVKLILQLLSAHPYIAMLAYDVRFYVIAYLHLVLIGMISLFLLAWYQEAKLISSLRWFYVIMLLLGFVSSEFIMIGVGQWPASFNVSKGLVFASGMLILGIGGVVSDSYFRKET
;
A
#
# COMPACT_ATOMS: atom_id res chain seq x y z
N MET A 1 -4.32 -18.45 4.03
CA MET A 1 -4.55 -17.81 2.72
C MET A 1 -3.35 -17.93 1.78
N LEU A 2 -2.13 -17.58 2.18
CA LEU A 2 -0.93 -17.60 1.31
C LEU A 2 -0.75 -18.91 0.50
N ILE A 3 -0.85 -20.07 1.16
CA ILE A 3 -0.70 -21.39 0.50
C ILE A 3 -2.04 -21.90 -0.04
N ALA A 4 -3.10 -21.77 0.76
CA ALA A 4 -4.42 -22.30 0.43
C ALA A 4 -5.02 -21.67 -0.84
N PHE A 5 -4.93 -20.35 -1.01
CA PHE A 5 -5.59 -19.64 -2.10
C PHE A 5 -5.03 -20.00 -3.49
N PRO A 6 -3.71 -20.07 -3.73
CA PRO A 6 -3.18 -20.56 -5.01
C PRO A 6 -3.59 -21.99 -5.37
N LEU A 7 -3.81 -22.87 -4.38
CA LEU A 7 -4.12 -24.28 -4.60
C LEU A 7 -5.61 -24.54 -4.89
N GLN A 8 -6.53 -23.80 -4.27
CA GLN A 8 -7.97 -24.08 -4.36
C GLN A 8 -8.85 -22.84 -4.64
N GLY A 9 -8.25 -21.66 -4.86
CA GLY A 9 -8.98 -20.40 -4.91
C GLY A 9 -9.78 -20.14 -3.63
N TYR A 10 -11.06 -19.82 -3.77
CA TYR A 10 -12.03 -19.63 -2.68
C TYR A 10 -12.60 -20.95 -2.13
N GLY A 11 -11.81 -22.02 -2.11
CA GLY A 11 -12.18 -23.27 -1.43
C GLY A 11 -12.23 -23.13 0.09
N ILE A 12 -12.69 -24.20 0.76
CA ILE A 12 -13.06 -24.17 2.18
C ILE A 12 -11.92 -23.74 3.11
N TYR A 13 -10.68 -24.23 2.90
CA TYR A 13 -9.57 -23.83 3.77
C TYR A 13 -9.15 -22.38 3.57
N SER A 14 -9.32 -21.83 2.37
CA SER A 14 -9.03 -20.43 2.08
C SER A 14 -10.01 -19.57 2.88
N ILE A 15 -11.31 -19.82 2.70
CA ILE A 15 -12.38 -19.11 3.43
C ILE A 15 -12.15 -19.23 4.95
N PHE A 16 -11.99 -20.45 5.46
CA PHE A 16 -11.78 -20.69 6.89
C PHE A 16 -10.58 -19.91 7.45
N ILE A 17 -9.41 -20.01 6.81
CA ILE A 17 -8.20 -19.31 7.30
C ILE A 17 -8.39 -17.78 7.24
N SER A 18 -9.07 -17.26 6.21
CA SER A 18 -9.36 -15.83 6.13
C SER A 18 -10.34 -15.38 7.20
N THR A 19 -11.40 -16.14 7.48
CA THR A 19 -12.35 -15.82 8.54
C THR A 19 -11.64 -15.81 9.90
N VAL A 20 -10.83 -16.83 10.19
CA VAL A 20 -10.02 -16.88 11.43
C VAL A 20 -9.07 -15.67 11.51
N HIS A 21 -8.37 -15.35 10.42
CA HIS A 21 -7.50 -14.17 10.38
C HIS A 21 -8.27 -12.88 10.68
N THR A 22 -9.42 -12.65 10.04
CA THR A 22 -10.25 -11.47 10.28
C THR A 22 -10.71 -11.38 11.74
N LEU A 23 -11.16 -12.49 12.33
CA LEU A 23 -11.57 -12.52 13.74
C LEU A 23 -10.41 -12.20 14.68
N VAL A 24 -9.24 -12.78 14.46
CA VAL A 24 -8.03 -12.49 15.26
C VAL A 24 -7.65 -11.01 15.16
N VAL A 25 -7.69 -10.43 13.96
CA VAL A 25 -7.37 -9.01 13.80
C VAL A 25 -8.43 -8.12 14.43
N ILE A 26 -9.73 -8.47 14.40
CA ILE A 26 -10.77 -7.74 15.13
C ILE A 26 -10.48 -7.73 16.63
N VAL A 27 -10.13 -8.88 17.22
CA VAL A 27 -9.76 -8.97 18.64
C VAL A 27 -8.52 -8.11 18.92
N PHE A 28 -7.52 -8.14 18.04
CA PHE A 28 -6.34 -7.29 18.14
C PHE A 28 -6.71 -5.80 18.10
N CYS A 29 -7.59 -5.37 17.18
CA CYS A 29 -8.07 -3.98 17.10
C CYS A 29 -8.71 -3.53 18.41
N LEU A 30 -9.60 -4.35 18.98
CA LEU A 30 -10.29 -4.03 20.24
C LEU A 30 -9.30 -3.89 21.41
N ARG A 31 -8.33 -4.80 21.51
CA ARG A 31 -7.26 -4.73 22.53
C ARG A 31 -6.39 -3.49 22.33
N PHE A 32 -5.89 -3.28 21.12
CA PHE A 32 -5.06 -2.11 20.80
C PHE A 32 -5.80 -0.80 21.12
N PHE A 33 -7.11 -0.72 20.81
CA PHE A 33 -7.90 0.47 21.12
C PHE A 33 -8.10 0.69 22.61
N LYS A 34 -8.19 -0.38 23.41
CA LYS A 34 -8.26 -0.31 24.86
C LYS A 34 -6.92 0.12 25.45
N ASP A 35 -5.83 -0.50 25.03
CA ASP A 35 -4.49 -0.28 25.59
C ASP A 35 -3.92 1.11 25.23
N THR A 36 -4.34 1.68 24.11
CA THR A 36 -3.91 3.01 23.64
C THR A 36 -4.91 4.13 23.94
N LYS A 37 -5.89 3.89 24.84
CA LYS A 37 -6.95 4.87 25.16
C LYS A 37 -6.39 6.21 25.65
N ASP A 38 -5.32 6.19 26.43
CA ASP A 38 -4.76 7.41 27.05
C ASP A 38 -3.67 8.06 26.19
N SER A 39 -3.15 7.34 25.19
CA SER A 39 -2.14 7.84 24.25
C SER A 39 -2.73 8.29 22.90
N ARG A 40 -4.05 8.52 22.83
CA ARG A 40 -4.75 8.94 21.58
C ARG A 40 -4.22 10.25 20.97
N CYS A 41 -3.64 11.11 21.80
CA CYS A 41 -3.04 12.38 21.37
C CYS A 41 -1.65 12.20 20.76
N VAL A 42 -0.99 11.05 20.97
CA VAL A 42 0.28 10.73 20.33
C VAL A 42 0.01 10.45 18.86
N PHE A 43 0.74 11.14 17.99
CA PHE A 43 0.43 11.20 16.58
C PHE A 43 0.61 9.84 15.89
N SER A 44 1.71 9.13 16.19
CA SER A 44 1.93 7.75 15.73
C SER A 44 0.79 6.80 16.13
N VAL A 45 0.31 6.91 17.38
CA VAL A 45 -0.82 6.12 17.90
C VAL A 45 -2.12 6.45 17.18
N TRP A 46 -2.40 7.73 16.90
CA TRP A 46 -3.58 8.11 16.12
C TRP A 46 -3.57 7.47 14.73
N PHE A 47 -2.44 7.50 14.02
CA PHE A 47 -2.32 6.82 12.71
C PHE A 47 -2.51 5.30 12.82
N ALA A 48 -1.92 4.66 13.83
CA ALA A 48 -2.09 3.23 14.05
C ALA A 48 -3.56 2.88 14.31
N ARG A 49 -4.25 3.67 15.13
CA ARG A 49 -5.68 3.48 15.40
C ARG A 49 -6.53 3.65 14.15
N THR A 50 -6.21 4.66 13.33
CA THR A 50 -6.89 4.90 12.05
C THR A 50 -6.68 3.76 11.05
N SER A 51 -5.47 3.21 10.97
CA SER A 51 -5.17 2.01 10.17
C SER A 51 -6.05 0.82 10.57
N LEU A 52 -6.11 0.52 11.87
CA LEU A 52 -6.94 -0.58 12.40
C LEU A 52 -8.44 -0.33 12.25
N PHE A 53 -8.87 0.92 12.33
CA PHE A 53 -10.25 1.29 12.03
C PHE A 53 -10.60 1.03 10.56
N PHE A 54 -9.71 1.37 9.62
CA PHE A 54 -9.91 1.00 8.22
C PHE A 54 -9.92 -0.51 7.97
N PHE A 55 -9.25 -1.30 8.81
CA PHE A 55 -9.31 -2.77 8.71
C PHE A 55 -10.70 -3.28 9.04
N LEU A 56 -11.32 -2.74 10.09
CA LEU A 56 -12.69 -3.11 10.47
C LEU A 56 -13.69 -2.76 9.35
N ILE A 57 -13.49 -1.62 8.69
CA ILE A 57 -14.29 -1.21 7.53
C ILE A 57 -14.02 -2.15 6.34
N SER A 58 -12.76 -2.40 6.00
CA SER A 58 -12.40 -3.21 4.83
C SER A 58 -12.92 -4.65 4.95
N ALA A 59 -12.99 -5.20 6.17
CA ALA A 59 -13.50 -6.54 6.45
C ALA A 59 -14.95 -6.78 5.98
N ILE A 60 -15.75 -5.73 5.77
CA ILE A 60 -17.09 -5.84 5.17
C ILE A 60 -17.01 -6.41 3.74
N GLY A 61 -15.97 -6.05 2.99
CA GLY A 61 -15.80 -6.44 1.58
C GLY A 61 -15.76 -7.96 1.38
N PRO A 62 -14.84 -8.71 2.00
CA PRO A 62 -14.79 -10.17 1.86
C PRO A 62 -16.05 -10.89 2.33
N ILE A 63 -16.72 -10.37 3.37
CA ILE A 63 -18.02 -10.91 3.82
C ILE A 63 -19.08 -10.73 2.73
N ALA A 64 -19.19 -9.51 2.18
CA ALA A 64 -20.13 -9.23 1.09
C ALA A 64 -19.82 -10.04 -0.18
N VAL A 65 -18.54 -10.21 -0.53
CA VAL A 65 -18.10 -11.07 -1.64
C VAL A 65 -18.55 -12.51 -1.44
N GLY A 66 -18.40 -13.06 -0.22
CA GLY A 66 -18.85 -14.41 0.12
C GLY A 66 -20.38 -14.56 0.00
N VAL A 67 -21.14 -13.58 0.53
CA VAL A 67 -22.61 -13.57 0.43
C VAL A 67 -23.07 -13.48 -1.02
N LEU A 68 -22.47 -12.60 -1.83
CA LEU A 68 -22.81 -12.45 -3.25
C LEU A 68 -22.52 -13.74 -4.02
N ALA A 69 -21.37 -14.37 -3.80
CA ALA A 69 -21.02 -15.64 -4.42
C ALA A 69 -22.02 -16.76 -4.06
N ALA A 70 -22.40 -16.87 -2.78
CA ALA A 70 -23.34 -17.88 -2.29
C ALA A 70 -24.77 -17.69 -2.86
N ASN A 71 -25.16 -16.46 -3.18
CA ASN A 71 -26.45 -16.15 -3.79
C ASN A 71 -26.42 -16.17 -5.34
N GLY A 72 -25.39 -16.75 -5.95
CA GLY A 72 -25.27 -16.86 -7.42
C GLY A 72 -24.90 -15.55 -8.12
N LEU A 73 -24.48 -14.52 -7.38
CA LEU A 73 -24.06 -13.21 -7.91
C LEU A 73 -22.54 -13.09 -8.06
N GLY A 74 -21.83 -14.22 -8.14
CA GLY A 74 -20.39 -14.25 -8.41
C GLY A 74 -20.05 -13.60 -9.75
N GLN A 75 -18.91 -12.90 -9.83
CA GLN A 75 -18.43 -12.20 -11.05
C GLN A 75 -19.37 -11.12 -11.61
N THR A 76 -20.42 -10.74 -10.87
CA THR A 76 -21.27 -9.60 -11.24
C THR A 76 -20.57 -8.27 -10.95
N LYS A 77 -21.13 -7.16 -11.44
CA LYS A 77 -20.64 -5.81 -11.10
C LYS A 77 -20.56 -5.59 -9.59
N TRP A 78 -21.57 -6.05 -8.84
CA TRP A 78 -21.61 -5.95 -7.38
C TRP A 78 -20.49 -6.73 -6.71
N TYR A 79 -20.19 -7.93 -7.23
CA TYR A 79 -19.07 -8.74 -6.75
C TYR A 79 -17.74 -8.00 -6.91
N HIS A 80 -17.45 -7.46 -8.11
CA HIS A 80 -16.22 -6.70 -8.37
C HIS A 80 -16.14 -5.41 -7.55
N LEU A 81 -17.24 -4.70 -7.38
CA LEU A 81 -17.29 -3.51 -6.53
C LEU A 81 -16.92 -3.83 -5.08
N MET A 82 -17.35 -4.97 -4.53
CA MET A 82 -16.99 -5.39 -3.16
C MET A 82 -15.54 -5.86 -3.05
N VAL A 83 -14.97 -6.46 -4.10
CA VAL A 83 -13.53 -6.73 -4.17
C VAL A 83 -12.74 -5.42 -4.17
N TYR A 84 -13.13 -4.45 -4.99
CA TYR A 84 -12.49 -3.13 -5.03
C TYR A 84 -12.66 -2.35 -3.72
N TYR A 85 -13.82 -2.48 -3.06
CA TYR A 85 -14.06 -1.91 -1.74
C TYR A 85 -13.04 -2.43 -0.73
N TYR A 86 -12.89 -3.76 -0.65
CA TYR A 86 -11.91 -4.39 0.24
C TYR A 86 -10.51 -3.88 -0.04
N LEU A 87 -10.07 -3.94 -1.31
CA LEU A 87 -8.73 -3.54 -1.69
C LEU A 87 -8.48 -2.06 -1.39
N HIS A 88 -9.41 -1.18 -1.77
CA HIS A 88 -9.31 0.26 -1.56
C HIS A 88 -9.05 0.60 -0.10
N PHE A 89 -9.89 0.13 0.82
CA PHE A 89 -9.71 0.40 2.25
C PHE A 89 -8.50 -0.32 2.83
N GLN A 90 -8.05 -1.42 2.24
CA GLN A 90 -6.84 -2.10 2.65
C GLN A 90 -5.58 -1.29 2.31
N TYR A 91 -5.36 -0.92 1.04
CA TYR A 91 -4.11 -0.27 0.65
C TYR A 91 -4.11 1.27 0.78
N ASN A 92 -5.27 1.94 0.74
CA ASN A 92 -5.37 3.38 1.02
C ASN A 92 -5.63 3.68 2.50
N GLY A 93 -6.29 2.77 3.22
CA GLY A 93 -6.56 2.89 4.65
C GLY A 93 -5.52 2.14 5.47
N VAL A 94 -5.69 0.83 5.60
CA VAL A 94 -4.90 -0.01 6.54
C VAL A 94 -3.40 0.16 6.31
N PHE A 95 -2.91 -0.16 5.12
CA PHE A 95 -1.47 -0.17 4.86
C PHE A 95 -0.88 1.24 4.88
N MET A 96 -1.53 2.21 4.24
CA MET A 96 -1.02 3.58 4.20
C MET A 96 -0.92 4.21 5.59
N PHE A 97 -1.99 4.16 6.39
CA PHE A 97 -1.96 4.67 7.75
C PHE A 97 -1.04 3.85 8.66
N GLY A 98 -0.91 2.55 8.42
CA GLY A 98 -0.03 1.66 9.16
C GLY A 98 1.45 2.00 8.96
N ILE A 99 1.90 2.16 7.71
CA ILE A 99 3.30 2.55 7.44
C ILE A 99 3.61 3.96 7.95
N LEU A 100 2.64 4.88 7.88
CA LEU A 100 2.81 6.23 8.45
C LEU A 100 2.91 6.17 9.98
N ALA A 101 2.11 5.35 10.65
CA ALA A 101 2.21 5.14 12.10
C ALA A 101 3.62 4.65 12.49
N LEU A 102 4.13 3.65 11.76
CA LEU A 102 5.48 3.11 11.96
C LEU A 102 6.56 4.15 11.70
N PHE A 103 6.43 4.95 10.64
CA PHE A 103 7.37 6.02 10.32
C PHE A 103 7.42 7.08 11.41
N LEU A 104 6.26 7.56 11.85
CA LEU A 104 6.14 8.58 12.89
C LEU A 104 6.69 8.06 14.21
N ARG A 105 6.39 6.81 14.57
CA ARG A 105 6.95 6.19 15.77
C ARG A 105 8.47 6.10 15.72
N LEU A 106 9.03 5.73 14.57
CA LEU A 106 10.48 5.66 14.37
C LEU A 106 11.14 7.04 14.48
N LEU A 107 10.50 8.11 13.99
CA LEU A 107 10.99 9.48 14.17
C LEU A 107 10.93 9.90 15.64
N GLU A 108 9.83 9.59 16.35
CA GLU A 108 9.67 9.84 17.78
C GLU A 108 10.79 9.16 18.60
N GLU A 109 11.08 7.89 18.33
CA GLU A 109 12.12 7.12 19.01
C GLU A 109 13.54 7.63 18.73
N LYS A 110 13.78 8.18 17.54
CA LYS A 110 15.06 8.81 17.16
C LYS A 110 15.14 10.28 17.58
N GLY A 111 14.14 10.82 18.30
CA GLY A 111 14.13 12.21 18.76
C GLY A 111 13.97 13.26 17.63
N ILE A 112 13.47 12.84 16.46
CA ILE A 112 13.28 13.71 15.30
C ILE A 112 11.89 14.35 15.36
N GLY A 113 11.85 15.63 15.69
CA GLY A 113 10.60 16.41 15.70
C GLY A 113 10.06 16.68 14.30
N ILE A 114 8.73 16.78 14.19
CA ILE A 114 7.99 17.18 12.98
C ILE A 114 7.03 18.33 13.29
N ASP A 115 6.59 19.05 12.26
CA ASP A 115 5.53 20.06 12.42
C ASP A 115 4.17 19.39 12.64
N GLN A 116 3.76 19.33 13.91
CA GLN A 116 2.55 18.65 14.37
C GLN A 116 1.26 19.22 13.76
N GLN A 117 1.21 20.53 13.49
CA GLN A 117 0.01 21.15 12.94
C GLN A 117 -0.21 20.71 11.50
N LYS A 118 0.85 20.74 10.70
CA LYS A 118 0.79 20.29 9.29
C LYS A 118 0.58 18.79 9.19
N ALA A 119 1.23 18.02 10.05
CA ALA A 119 1.03 16.58 10.12
C ALA A 119 -0.45 16.25 10.44
N LYS A 120 -1.06 16.92 11.42
CA LYS A 120 -2.49 16.76 11.73
C LYS A 120 -3.41 17.11 10.56
N LYS A 121 -3.13 18.21 9.85
CA LYS A 121 -3.88 18.59 8.63
C LYS A 121 -3.77 17.50 7.56
N PHE A 122 -2.57 16.98 7.32
CA PHE A 122 -2.34 15.85 6.42
C PHE A 122 -3.19 14.64 6.84
N GLY A 123 -3.05 14.17 8.09
CA GLY A 123 -3.75 12.98 8.57
C GLY A 123 -5.27 13.08 8.46
N MET A 124 -5.85 14.22 8.87
CA MET A 124 -7.29 14.44 8.78
C MET A 124 -7.80 14.52 7.35
N LEU A 125 -7.13 15.29 6.49
CA LEU A 125 -7.56 15.44 5.09
C LEU A 125 -7.41 14.14 4.32
N PHE A 126 -6.32 13.39 4.55
CA PHE A 126 -6.09 12.09 3.95
C PHE A 126 -7.12 11.05 4.44
N PHE A 127 -7.47 11.07 5.73
CA PHE A 127 -8.51 10.19 6.30
C PHE A 127 -9.88 10.46 5.67
N LEU A 128 -10.29 11.74 5.64
CA LEU A 128 -11.60 12.13 5.13
C LEU A 128 -11.72 11.88 3.63
N SER A 129 -10.67 12.16 2.85
CA SER A 129 -10.66 11.92 1.41
C SER A 129 -10.61 10.43 1.05
N CYS A 130 -10.10 9.56 1.93
CA CYS A 130 -10.06 8.12 1.67
C CYS A 130 -11.45 7.50 1.47
N PHE A 131 -12.50 7.99 2.14
CA PHE A 131 -13.86 7.45 1.97
C PHE A 131 -14.43 7.69 0.56
N PRO A 132 -14.58 8.94 0.09
CA PRO A 132 -15.09 9.19 -1.26
C PRO A 132 -14.12 8.72 -2.35
N ALA A 133 -12.83 8.55 -2.06
CA ALA A 133 -11.86 8.04 -3.04
C ALA A 133 -12.17 6.59 -3.50
N TYR A 134 -12.98 5.82 -2.78
CA TYR A 134 -13.43 4.50 -3.25
C TYR A 134 -14.15 4.59 -4.61
N VAL A 135 -14.83 5.70 -4.85
CA VAL A 135 -15.56 5.95 -6.11
C VAL A 135 -14.62 5.88 -7.32
N LEU A 136 -13.34 6.26 -7.18
CA LEU A 136 -12.35 6.14 -8.27
C LEU A 136 -12.23 4.70 -8.79
N SER A 137 -12.37 3.70 -7.91
CA SER A 137 -12.37 2.27 -8.28
C SER A 137 -13.69 1.77 -8.87
N ALA A 138 -14.73 2.62 -8.89
CA ALA A 138 -16.06 2.32 -9.42
C ALA A 138 -16.41 3.13 -10.68
N LEU A 139 -15.57 4.07 -11.14
CA LEU A 139 -15.89 4.95 -12.28
C LEU A 139 -16.16 4.22 -13.59
N TRP A 140 -15.60 3.02 -13.78
CA TRP A 140 -15.87 2.14 -14.92
C TRP A 140 -17.35 1.71 -15.01
N THR A 141 -18.15 1.84 -13.94
CA THR A 141 -19.59 1.59 -13.98
C THR A 141 -20.40 2.76 -14.54
N ASN A 142 -19.75 3.87 -14.89
CA ASN A 142 -20.35 5.12 -15.35
C ASN A 142 -21.47 5.67 -14.42
N PRO A 143 -21.15 5.98 -13.14
CA PRO A 143 -22.16 6.30 -12.11
C PRO A 143 -22.75 7.73 -12.18
N GLY A 144 -22.49 8.49 -13.24
CA GLY A 144 -23.02 9.85 -13.45
C GLY A 144 -22.12 10.98 -12.94
N LEU A 145 -22.44 12.22 -13.35
CA LEU A 145 -21.57 13.40 -13.15
C LEU A 145 -21.31 13.75 -11.68
N LEU A 146 -22.33 13.66 -10.82
CA LEU A 146 -22.18 13.98 -9.39
C LEU A 146 -21.15 13.04 -8.72
N VAL A 147 -21.25 11.74 -9.03
CA VAL A 147 -20.37 10.71 -8.48
C VAL A 147 -18.94 10.88 -9.03
N ASN A 148 -18.79 11.21 -10.31
CA ASN A 148 -17.49 11.55 -10.90
C ASN A 148 -16.87 12.80 -10.24
N GLY A 149 -17.67 13.83 -9.95
CA GLY A 149 -17.22 15.04 -9.25
C GLY A 149 -16.72 14.73 -7.82
N ILE A 150 -17.41 13.87 -7.09
CA ILE A 150 -16.97 13.40 -5.76
C ILE A 150 -15.63 12.68 -5.85
N ALA A 151 -15.44 11.82 -6.86
CA ALA A 151 -14.18 11.10 -7.07
C ALA A 151 -13.01 12.06 -7.34
N LEU A 152 -13.24 13.07 -8.19
CA LEU A 152 -12.24 14.11 -8.49
C LEU A 152 -11.87 14.91 -7.24
N LEU A 153 -12.86 15.37 -6.46
CA LEU A 153 -12.62 16.11 -5.22
C LEU A 153 -11.85 15.27 -4.19
N ALA A 154 -12.14 13.97 -4.11
CA ALA A 154 -11.41 13.06 -3.24
C ALA A 154 -9.93 12.96 -3.65
N ALA A 155 -9.64 12.76 -4.94
CA ALA A 155 -8.28 12.69 -5.46
C ALA A 155 -7.50 14.01 -5.24
N LEU A 156 -8.15 15.15 -5.48
CA LEU A 156 -7.57 16.47 -5.20
C LEU A 156 -7.29 16.66 -3.71
N GLY A 157 -8.22 16.24 -2.84
CA GLY A 157 -8.03 16.25 -1.40
C GLY A 157 -6.81 15.45 -0.94
N GLN A 158 -6.57 14.28 -1.55
CA GLN A 158 -5.37 13.46 -1.26
C GLN A 158 -4.07 14.15 -1.70
N LEU A 159 -4.06 14.81 -2.86
CA LEU A 159 -2.90 15.58 -3.32
C LEU A 159 -2.63 16.81 -2.44
N ILE A 160 -3.67 17.53 -2.03
CA ILE A 160 -3.52 18.63 -1.06
C ILE A 160 -2.99 18.07 0.27
N ALA A 161 -3.46 16.93 0.74
CA ALA A 161 -2.93 16.28 1.93
C ALA A 161 -1.43 15.97 1.77
N LEU A 162 -1.00 15.48 0.61
CA LEU A 162 0.41 15.23 0.31
C LEU A 162 1.27 16.50 0.45
N THR A 163 0.77 17.68 0.06
CA THR A 163 1.51 18.94 0.29
C THR A 163 1.76 19.20 1.77
N TYR A 164 0.76 18.97 2.64
CA TYR A 164 0.92 19.11 4.09
C TYR A 164 1.89 18.05 4.65
N PHE A 165 1.92 16.85 4.09
CA PHE A 165 2.90 15.83 4.46
C PHE A 165 4.33 16.31 4.21
N PHE A 166 4.63 16.80 3.00
CA PHE A 166 5.97 17.32 2.69
C PHE A 166 6.37 18.52 3.54
N GLN A 167 5.44 19.43 3.80
CA GLN A 167 5.69 20.58 4.66
C GLN A 167 5.89 20.18 6.13
N SER A 168 5.26 19.08 6.59
CA SER A 168 5.41 18.59 7.96
C SER A 168 6.82 18.08 8.26
N LEU A 169 7.49 17.55 7.23
CA LEU A 169 8.84 16.98 7.32
C LEU A 169 9.94 17.95 6.89
N GLN A 170 9.61 19.15 6.41
CA GLN A 170 10.57 20.04 5.76
C GLN A 170 11.78 20.38 6.65
N ASN A 171 11.53 20.62 7.95
CA ASN A 171 12.56 20.98 8.93
C ASN A 171 13.32 19.74 9.43
N SER A 172 12.75 18.55 9.28
CA SER A 172 13.30 17.27 9.74
C SER A 172 14.19 16.60 8.69
N ARG A 173 14.22 17.10 7.45
CA ARG A 173 14.95 16.48 6.32
C ARG A 173 16.44 16.25 6.63
N LYS A 174 17.10 17.25 7.23
CA LYS A 174 18.52 17.14 7.60
C LYS A 174 18.72 16.11 8.72
N ALA A 175 17.92 16.18 9.78
CA ALA A 175 17.98 15.20 10.87
C ALA A 175 17.75 13.76 10.40
N ILE A 176 16.79 13.55 9.47
CA ILE A 176 16.59 12.25 8.82
C ILE A 176 17.82 11.85 8.01
N ALA A 177 18.39 12.77 7.24
CA ALA A 177 19.58 12.51 6.42
C ALA A 177 20.80 12.08 7.27
N ASP A 178 20.98 12.69 8.43
CA ASP A 178 22.11 12.45 9.33
C ASP A 178 21.91 11.19 10.18
N THR A 179 20.66 10.83 10.51
CA THR A 179 20.34 9.72 11.42
C THR A 179 20.10 8.39 10.70
N PHE A 180 19.55 8.43 9.48
CA PHE A 180 19.15 7.22 8.74
C PHE A 180 20.29 6.75 7.84
N SER A 181 20.48 5.44 7.77
CA SER A 181 21.43 4.80 6.86
C SER A 181 21.14 5.17 5.41
N LEU A 182 22.19 5.24 4.58
CA LEU A 182 22.06 5.62 3.17
C LEU A 182 21.08 4.70 2.41
N LEU A 183 21.15 3.39 2.65
CA LEU A 183 20.26 2.41 2.02
C LEU A 183 18.80 2.58 2.45
N ALA A 184 18.54 2.81 3.75
CA ALA A 184 17.19 3.10 4.22
C ALA A 184 16.65 4.38 3.58
N ARG A 185 17.49 5.43 3.42
CA ARG A 185 17.08 6.67 2.75
C ARG A 185 16.73 6.46 1.28
N VAL A 186 17.52 5.65 0.54
CA VAL A 186 17.18 5.29 -0.84
C VAL A 186 15.81 4.61 -0.89
N LEU A 187 15.59 3.60 -0.06
CA LEU A 187 14.31 2.88 -0.01
C LEU A 187 13.13 3.78 0.39
N LEU A 188 13.31 4.66 1.39
CA LEU A 188 12.29 5.63 1.81
C LEU A 188 11.97 6.63 0.71
N LEU A 189 12.97 7.13 -0.01
CA LEU A 189 12.77 8.03 -1.15
C LEU A 189 12.04 7.32 -2.29
N THR A 190 12.40 6.08 -2.62
CA THR A 190 11.68 5.29 -3.63
C THR A 190 10.22 5.06 -3.20
N SER A 191 9.98 4.72 -1.93
CA SER A 191 8.63 4.58 -1.39
C SER A 191 7.83 5.88 -1.46
N LEU A 192 8.46 7.01 -1.16
CA LEU A 192 7.82 8.32 -1.21
C LEU A 192 7.49 8.74 -2.65
N LEU A 193 8.37 8.43 -3.59
CA LEU A 193 8.12 8.61 -5.02
C LEU A 193 6.96 7.73 -5.47
N ALA A 194 6.94 6.45 -5.11
CA ALA A 194 5.86 5.53 -5.42
C ALA A 194 4.51 6.01 -4.85
N PHE A 195 4.50 6.51 -3.61
CA PHE A 195 3.31 7.12 -3.01
C PHE A 195 2.84 8.36 -3.77
N THR A 196 3.76 9.22 -4.19
CA THR A 196 3.42 10.43 -4.97
C THR A 196 2.85 10.06 -6.34
N VAL A 197 3.50 9.14 -7.06
CA VAL A 197 3.02 8.63 -8.36
C VAL A 197 1.65 7.97 -8.19
N LYS A 198 1.44 7.18 -7.14
CA LYS A 198 0.13 6.57 -6.82
C LYS A 198 -0.98 7.63 -6.75
N LEU A 199 -0.78 8.74 -6.03
CA LEU A 199 -1.80 9.79 -5.90
C LEU A 199 -2.04 10.55 -7.20
N ILE A 200 -0.99 10.78 -8.00
CA ILE A 200 -1.13 11.37 -9.34
C ILE A 200 -1.95 10.45 -10.24
N LEU A 201 -1.65 9.14 -10.25
CA LEU A 201 -2.42 8.16 -11.01
C LEU A 201 -3.87 8.07 -10.56
N GLN A 202 -4.15 8.21 -9.25
CA GLN A 202 -5.53 8.30 -8.74
C GLN A 202 -6.25 9.53 -9.29
N LEU A 203 -5.60 10.69 -9.34
CA LEU A 203 -6.18 11.88 -9.97
C LEU A 203 -6.44 11.65 -11.46
N LEU A 204 -5.47 11.10 -12.19
CA LEU A 204 -5.63 10.80 -13.62
C LEU A 204 -6.77 9.81 -13.88
N SER A 205 -6.94 8.83 -13.00
CA SER A 205 -8.03 7.84 -13.08
C SER A 205 -9.42 8.44 -12.87
N ALA A 206 -9.52 9.67 -12.35
CA ALA A 206 -10.80 10.38 -12.29
C ALA A 206 -11.33 10.74 -13.69
N HIS A 207 -10.47 10.76 -14.72
CA HIS A 207 -10.88 10.96 -16.09
C HIS A 207 -11.51 9.68 -16.68
N PRO A 208 -12.74 9.73 -17.24
CA PRO A 208 -13.46 8.54 -17.70
C PRO A 208 -12.69 7.65 -18.67
N TYR A 209 -11.97 8.25 -19.63
CA TYR A 209 -11.12 7.49 -20.57
C TYR A 209 -10.03 6.67 -19.87
N ILE A 210 -9.37 7.23 -18.86
CA ILE A 210 -8.29 6.56 -18.12
C ILE A 210 -8.89 5.46 -17.22
N ALA A 211 -10.05 5.70 -16.61
CA ALA A 211 -10.77 4.69 -15.84
C ALA A 211 -11.13 3.46 -16.71
N MET A 212 -11.62 3.68 -17.94
CA MET A 212 -11.91 2.61 -18.89
C MET A 212 -10.64 1.90 -19.34
N LEU A 213 -9.58 2.64 -19.67
CA LEU A 213 -8.30 2.06 -20.07
C LEU A 213 -7.71 1.15 -18.97
N ALA A 214 -7.79 1.58 -17.71
CA ALA A 214 -7.37 0.77 -16.57
C ALA A 214 -8.25 -0.48 -16.39
N TYR A 215 -9.56 -0.37 -16.62
CA TYR A 215 -10.47 -1.52 -16.55
C TYR A 215 -10.21 -2.55 -17.66
N ASP A 216 -9.96 -2.09 -18.89
CA ASP A 216 -9.77 -2.95 -20.06
C ASP A 216 -8.38 -3.59 -20.08
N VAL A 217 -7.33 -2.86 -19.69
CA VAL A 217 -5.95 -3.35 -19.69
C VAL A 217 -5.54 -3.84 -18.31
N ARG A 218 -5.75 -5.15 -18.06
CA ARG A 218 -5.42 -5.80 -16.77
C ARG A 218 -4.00 -5.50 -16.27
N PHE A 219 -3.02 -5.45 -17.17
CA PHE A 219 -1.63 -5.16 -16.79
C PHE A 219 -1.45 -3.79 -16.14
N TYR A 220 -2.29 -2.80 -16.46
CA TYR A 220 -2.19 -1.47 -15.84
C TYR A 220 -2.67 -1.49 -14.39
N VAL A 221 -3.75 -2.22 -14.09
CA VAL A 221 -4.19 -2.43 -12.70
C VAL A 221 -3.15 -3.22 -11.92
N ILE A 222 -2.56 -4.25 -12.54
CA ILE A 222 -1.51 -5.05 -11.91
C ILE A 222 -0.27 -4.18 -11.63
N ALA A 223 0.19 -3.36 -12.58
CA ALA A 223 1.28 -2.40 -12.39
C ALA A 223 0.96 -1.41 -11.26
N TYR A 224 -0.25 -0.84 -11.23
CA TYR A 224 -0.68 0.01 -10.12
C TYR A 224 -0.60 -0.70 -8.76
N LEU A 225 -1.02 -1.97 -8.68
CA LEU A 225 -0.89 -2.76 -7.46
C LEU A 225 0.57 -3.04 -7.08
N HIS A 226 1.48 -3.24 -8.04
CA HIS A 226 2.91 -3.40 -7.78
C HIS A 226 3.54 -2.10 -7.26
N LEU A 227 3.22 -0.95 -7.87
CA LEU A 227 3.61 0.37 -7.38
C LEU A 227 3.23 0.59 -5.92
N VAL A 228 2.00 0.22 -5.56
CA VAL A 228 1.49 0.36 -4.19
C VAL A 228 2.09 -0.66 -3.23
N LEU A 229 2.03 -1.95 -3.56
CA LEU A 229 2.41 -3.02 -2.62
C LEU A 229 3.92 -3.21 -2.53
N ILE A 230 4.63 -3.18 -3.65
CA ILE A 230 6.08 -3.33 -3.70
C ILE A 230 6.74 -1.97 -3.52
N GLY A 231 6.53 -1.05 -4.47
CA GLY A 231 7.23 0.22 -4.54
C GLY A 231 7.05 1.08 -3.30
N MET A 232 5.82 1.16 -2.77
CA MET A 232 5.50 1.94 -1.57
C MET A 232 5.59 1.09 -0.29
N ILE A 233 4.70 0.11 -0.10
CA ILE A 233 4.59 -0.59 1.20
C ILE A 233 5.85 -1.42 1.53
N SER A 234 6.28 -2.30 0.62
CA SER A 234 7.35 -3.26 0.92
C SER A 234 8.72 -2.58 1.06
N LEU A 235 9.06 -1.64 0.16
CA LEU A 235 10.32 -0.89 0.26
C LEU A 235 10.35 -0.01 1.52
N PHE A 236 9.23 0.62 1.90
CA PHE A 236 9.13 1.31 3.18
C PHE A 236 9.42 0.39 4.36
N LEU A 237 8.75 -0.78 4.42
CA LEU A 237 8.91 -1.71 5.53
C LEU A 237 10.35 -2.23 5.62
N LEU A 238 11.01 -2.47 4.49
CA LEU A 238 12.42 -2.87 4.49
C LEU A 238 13.33 -1.79 5.08
N ALA A 239 13.10 -0.52 4.74
CA ALA A 239 13.81 0.60 5.35
C ALA A 239 13.51 0.70 6.85
N TRP A 240 12.25 0.52 7.24
CA TRP A 240 11.84 0.55 8.64
C TRP A 240 12.50 -0.58 9.45
N TYR A 241 12.54 -1.81 8.92
CA TYR A 241 13.23 -2.94 9.58
C TYR A 241 14.74 -2.67 9.76
N GLN A 242 15.40 -2.07 8.77
CA GLN A 242 16.81 -1.69 8.88
C GLN A 242 17.02 -0.67 10.01
N GLU A 243 16.19 0.36 10.07
CA GLU A 243 16.34 1.45 11.03
C GLU A 243 15.88 1.10 12.44
N ALA A 244 14.94 0.16 12.56
CA ALA A 244 14.53 -0.47 13.80
C ALA A 244 15.53 -1.56 14.28
N LYS A 245 16.62 -1.80 13.53
CA LYS A 245 17.65 -2.83 13.83
C LYS A 245 17.07 -4.24 13.96
N LEU A 246 16.03 -4.55 13.19
CA LEU A 246 15.36 -5.86 13.15
C LEU A 246 15.94 -6.79 12.08
N ILE A 247 16.76 -6.25 11.17
CA ILE A 247 17.58 -7.00 10.22
C ILE A 247 19.05 -6.65 10.46
N SER A 248 19.94 -7.62 10.26
CA SER A 248 21.37 -7.50 10.62
C SER A 248 22.10 -6.52 9.69
N SER A 249 21.97 -6.71 8.38
CA SER A 249 22.57 -5.80 7.41
C SER A 249 21.78 -5.75 6.11
N LEU A 250 21.51 -4.53 5.65
CA LEU A 250 21.04 -4.27 4.31
C LEU A 250 22.25 -3.98 3.42
N ARG A 251 22.39 -4.69 2.30
CA ARG A 251 23.49 -4.49 1.34
C ARG A 251 23.00 -3.87 0.04
N TRP A 252 23.88 -3.10 -0.59
CA TRP A 252 23.63 -2.48 -1.90
C TRP A 252 23.18 -3.49 -2.95
N PHE A 253 23.84 -4.65 -3.02
CA PHE A 253 23.49 -5.68 -4.00
C PHE A 253 22.01 -6.09 -3.90
N TYR A 254 21.50 -6.36 -2.68
CA TYR A 254 20.10 -6.74 -2.49
C TYR A 254 19.13 -5.62 -2.83
N VAL A 255 19.45 -4.39 -2.41
CA VAL A 255 18.62 -3.21 -2.71
C VAL A 255 18.58 -2.95 -4.22
N ILE A 256 19.71 -3.05 -4.92
CA ILE A 256 19.78 -2.89 -6.38
C ILE A 256 18.94 -3.97 -7.08
N MET A 257 19.05 -5.23 -6.66
CA MET A 257 18.23 -6.32 -7.23
C MET A 257 16.73 -6.08 -7.00
N LEU A 258 16.33 -5.61 -5.81
CA LEU A 258 14.94 -5.26 -5.53
C LEU A 258 14.46 -4.10 -6.40
N LEU A 259 15.24 -3.02 -6.50
CA LEU A 259 14.85 -1.84 -7.27
C LEU A 259 14.82 -2.12 -8.77
N LEU A 260 15.81 -2.83 -9.32
CA LEU A 260 15.82 -3.21 -10.73
C LEU A 260 14.68 -4.18 -11.05
N GLY A 261 14.44 -5.18 -10.21
CA GLY A 261 13.31 -6.10 -10.38
C GLY A 261 11.97 -5.38 -10.36
N PHE A 262 11.78 -4.44 -9.42
CA PHE A 262 10.58 -3.62 -9.34
C PHE A 262 10.40 -2.74 -10.59
N VAL A 263 11.40 -1.90 -10.92
CA VAL A 263 11.31 -0.97 -12.06
C VAL A 263 11.16 -1.70 -13.39
N SER A 264 11.87 -2.81 -13.59
CA SER A 264 11.74 -3.61 -14.80
C SER A 264 10.34 -4.24 -14.92
N SER A 265 9.77 -4.74 -13.81
CA SER A 265 8.40 -5.27 -13.81
C SER A 265 7.36 -4.20 -14.19
N GLU A 266 7.48 -2.98 -13.64
CA GLU A 266 6.60 -1.85 -13.97
C GLU A 266 6.69 -1.47 -15.46
N PHE A 267 7.92 -1.33 -15.97
CA PHE A 267 8.13 -0.95 -17.37
C PHE A 267 7.59 -2.00 -18.33
N ILE A 268 7.79 -3.29 -18.03
CA ILE A 268 7.28 -4.38 -18.85
C ILE A 268 5.75 -4.37 -18.89
N MET A 269 5.09 -4.23 -17.73
CA MET A 269 3.62 -4.25 -17.63
C MET A 269 2.97 -3.02 -18.27
N ILE A 270 3.52 -1.83 -18.05
CA ILE A 270 2.99 -0.58 -18.63
C ILE A 270 3.23 -0.52 -20.14
N GLY A 271 4.33 -1.10 -20.64
CA GLY A 271 4.65 -1.16 -22.06
C GLY A 271 3.88 -2.23 -22.86
N VAL A 272 2.97 -3.00 -22.24
CA VAL A 272 2.22 -4.05 -22.95
C VAL A 272 1.47 -3.46 -24.14
N GLY A 273 1.64 -4.09 -25.31
CA GLY A 273 1.11 -3.61 -26.60
C GLY A 273 2.06 -2.70 -27.38
N GLN A 274 3.10 -2.15 -26.73
CA GLN A 274 4.14 -1.33 -27.38
C GLN A 274 5.44 -2.11 -27.65
N TRP A 275 5.59 -3.27 -27.01
CA TRP A 275 6.76 -4.12 -27.19
C TRP A 275 6.81 -4.75 -28.60
N PRO A 276 8.00 -4.89 -29.21
CA PRO A 276 8.16 -5.62 -30.47
C PRO A 276 7.64 -7.07 -30.34
N ALA A 277 7.15 -7.65 -31.44
CA ALA A 277 6.61 -9.02 -31.45
C ALA A 277 7.62 -10.09 -30.98
N SER A 278 8.92 -9.82 -31.07
CA SER A 278 9.99 -10.69 -30.57
C SER A 278 10.13 -10.68 -29.04
N PHE A 279 9.61 -9.67 -28.36
CA PHE A 279 9.71 -9.55 -26.90
C PHE A 279 8.64 -10.39 -26.21
N ASN A 280 9.08 -11.39 -25.45
CA ASN A 280 8.18 -12.23 -24.66
C ASN A 280 7.95 -11.60 -23.27
N VAL A 281 6.81 -10.93 -23.12
CA VAL A 281 6.39 -10.26 -21.88
C VAL A 281 6.49 -11.18 -20.67
N SER A 282 5.99 -12.42 -20.77
CA SER A 282 6.01 -13.38 -19.67
C SER A 282 7.43 -13.73 -19.22
N LYS A 283 8.36 -14.00 -20.16
CA LYS A 283 9.77 -14.26 -19.83
C LYS A 283 10.43 -13.05 -19.19
N GLY A 284 10.14 -11.85 -19.68
CA GLY A 284 10.61 -10.60 -19.07
C GLY A 284 10.15 -10.46 -17.62
N LEU A 285 8.87 -10.73 -17.34
CA LEU A 285 8.32 -10.68 -15.98
C LEU A 285 8.93 -11.75 -15.06
N VAL A 286 9.21 -12.96 -15.56
CA VAL A 286 9.92 -13.98 -14.78
C VAL A 286 11.32 -13.50 -14.39
N PHE A 287 12.04 -12.89 -15.32
CA PHE A 287 13.38 -12.35 -15.05
C PHE A 287 13.34 -11.23 -13.99
N ALA A 288 12.42 -10.27 -14.14
CA ALA A 288 12.21 -9.19 -13.17
C ALA A 288 11.85 -9.74 -11.78
N SER A 289 10.98 -10.75 -11.72
CA SER A 289 10.60 -11.43 -10.48
C SER A 289 11.77 -12.19 -9.85
N GLY A 290 12.65 -12.79 -10.66
CA GLY A 290 13.86 -13.45 -10.19
C GLY A 290 14.79 -12.49 -9.45
N MET A 291 14.96 -11.26 -9.95
CA MET A 291 15.73 -10.21 -9.26
C MET A 291 15.11 -9.84 -7.90
N LEU A 292 13.78 -9.69 -7.85
CA LEU A 292 13.07 -9.43 -6.60
C LEU A 292 13.30 -10.55 -5.56
N ILE A 293 13.18 -11.81 -5.99
CA ILE A 293 13.40 -12.99 -5.14
C ILE A 293 14.84 -13.04 -4.64
N LEU A 294 15.83 -12.81 -5.51
CA LEU A 294 17.24 -12.77 -5.12
C LEU A 294 17.53 -11.66 -4.10
N GLY A 295 16.95 -10.47 -4.32
CA GLY A 295 17.08 -9.34 -3.41
C GLY A 295 16.53 -9.65 -2.01
N ILE A 296 15.26 -10.07 -1.91
CA ILE A 296 14.65 -10.36 -0.61
C ILE A 296 15.24 -11.61 0.05
N GLY A 297 15.56 -12.64 -0.73
CA GLY A 297 16.20 -13.87 -0.25
C GLY A 297 17.58 -13.59 0.35
N GLY A 298 18.34 -12.68 -0.24
CA GLY A 298 19.61 -12.21 0.30
C GLY A 298 19.47 -11.51 1.64
N VAL A 299 18.52 -10.56 1.76
CA VAL A 299 18.23 -9.87 3.04
C VAL A 299 17.84 -10.85 4.13
N VAL A 300 16.94 -11.79 3.83
CA VAL A 300 16.48 -12.79 4.81
C VAL A 300 17.62 -13.72 5.20
N SER A 301 18.40 -14.22 4.23
CA SER A 301 19.53 -15.11 4.49
C SER A 301 20.57 -14.47 5.41
N ASP A 302 20.98 -13.23 5.13
CA ASP A 302 21.91 -12.52 6.01
C ASP A 302 21.33 -12.27 7.41
N SER A 303 20.03 -11.99 7.51
CA SER A 303 19.38 -11.75 8.80
C SER A 303 19.31 -13.00 9.68
N TYR A 304 19.16 -14.18 9.08
CA TYR A 304 19.09 -15.46 9.81
C TYR A 304 20.46 -16.09 10.07
N PHE A 305 21.34 -16.10 9.06
CA PHE A 305 22.60 -16.85 9.10
C PHE A 305 23.81 -16.01 9.48
N ARG A 306 23.74 -14.68 9.33
CA ARG A 306 24.75 -13.76 9.87
C ARG A 306 24.13 -13.00 11.05
N LYS A 307 23.94 -13.70 12.17
CA LYS A 307 23.99 -13.01 13.47
C LYS A 307 25.44 -12.59 13.66
N GLU A 308 25.64 -11.28 13.78
CA GLU A 308 26.96 -10.68 13.98
C GLU A 308 27.66 -11.36 15.17
N THR A 309 28.87 -11.86 14.91
CA THR A 309 29.95 -12.04 15.90
C THR A 309 30.40 -10.69 16.42
#